data_AF-A0A7W1Q0G8-F1
#
_entry.id   AF-A0A7W1Q0G8-F1
#
_cell.length_a   1.000
_cell.length_b   1.000
_cell.length_c   1.000
_cell.angle_alpha   90.00
_cell.angle_beta   90.00
_cell.angle_gamma   90.00
#
_symmetry.space_group_name_H-M   'P 1'
#
loop_
_entity.id
_entity.type
_entity.pdbx_description
1 polymer ?
#
loop_
_entity_poly.entity_id
_entity_poly.type
_entity_poly.pdbx_seq_one_letter_code
_entity_poly.pdbx_strand_id
1 'polypeptide(L)' 'MSGNSGFQRILVVELLGGIGDLVMVLPSVHALARHHRGAALRVLTHAPGDTLLRFDPWVTEVHRVAKGQE' A
#
# COMPACT_ATOMS: atom_id res chain seq x y z
N MET A 1 -4.61 25.70 -18.14
CA MET A 1 -3.91 24.43 -17.85
C MET A 1 -4.19 24.08 -16.40
N SER A 2 -5.25 23.34 -16.10
CA SER A 2 -5.55 22.97 -14.72
C SER A 2 -4.56 21.90 -14.26
N GLY A 3 -3.67 22.26 -13.34
CA GLY A 3 -2.75 21.32 -12.72
C GLY A 3 -3.55 20.22 -12.02
N ASN A 4 -3.39 18.99 -12.48
CA ASN A 4 -4.00 17.83 -11.83
C ASN A 4 -3.32 17.66 -10.45
N SER A 5 -3.93 18.19 -9.40
CA SER A 5 -3.36 18.31 -8.05
C SER A 5 -3.38 17.00 -7.25
N GLY A 6 -3.13 15.88 -7.92
CA GLY A 6 -3.09 14.54 -7.31
C GLY A 6 -1.65 14.00 -7.24
N PHE A 7 -1.36 13.24 -6.19
CA PHE A 7 -0.09 12.51 -6.10
C PHE A 7 0.06 11.55 -7.29
N GLN A 8 1.24 11.50 -7.89
CA GLN A 8 1.56 10.56 -8.98
C GLN A 8 2.11 9.23 -8.45
N ARG A 9 2.69 9.23 -7.24
CA ARG A 9 3.27 8.06 -6.58
C ARG A 9 2.94 8.11 -5.10
N ILE A 10 2.45 7.00 -4.56
CA ILE A 10 2.07 6.85 -3.16
C ILE A 10 2.78 5.62 -2.61
N LEU A 11 3.38 5.74 -1.43
CA LEU A 11 3.93 4.62 -0.68
C LEU A 11 3.18 4.53 0.65
N VAL A 12 2.52 3.40 0.87
CA VAL A 12 1.92 3.05 2.16
C VAL A 12 2.91 2.18 2.91
N VAL A 13 3.22 2.56 4.15
CA VAL A 13 4.11 1.79 5.04
C VAL A 13 3.22 1.11 6.08
N GLU A 14 3.07 -0.20 5.95
CA GLU A 14 2.34 -1.05 6.90
C GLU A 14 3.37 -2.03 7.48
N LEU A 15 3.85 -1.76 8.69
CA LEU A 15 4.87 -2.56 9.38
C LEU A 15 4.40 -3.04 10.76
N LEU A 16 3.08 -3.10 10.96
CA LEU A 16 2.48 -3.57 12.21
C LEU A 16 2.68 -5.09 12.35
N GLY A 17 2.72 -5.79 11.21
CA GLY A 17 3.21 -7.17 11.12
C GLY A 17 2.18 -8.24 11.49
N GLY A 18 0.96 -7.85 11.86
CA GLY A 18 -0.20 -8.74 11.97
C GLY A 18 -1.04 -8.73 10.69
N ILE A 19 -1.56 -9.90 10.29
CA ILE A 19 -2.52 -10.00 9.18
C ILE A 19 -3.78 -9.17 9.47
N GLY A 20 -4.23 -9.15 10.74
CA GLY A 20 -5.38 -8.35 11.15
C GLY A 20 -5.17 -6.86 10.90
N ASP A 21 -3.98 -6.35 11.22
CA ASP A 21 -3.62 -4.95 11.00
C ASP A 21 -3.63 -4.59 9.52
N LEU A 22 -3.07 -5.48 8.69
CA LEU A 22 -3.10 -5.33 7.24
C LEU A 22 -4.54 -5.27 6.71
N VAL A 23 -5.41 -6.19 7.13
CA VAL A 23 -6.82 -6.19 6.73
C VAL A 23 -7.52 -4.90 7.16
N MET A 24 -7.21 -4.38 8.35
CA MET A 24 -7.75 -3.11 8.84
C MET A 24 -7.28 -1.90 8.01
N VAL A 25 -6.09 -1.95 7.39
CA VAL A 25 -5.57 -0.84 6.57
C VAL A 25 -6.05 -0.86 5.11
N LEU A 26 -6.50 -2.01 4.59
CA LEU A 26 -6.94 -2.16 3.19
C LEU A 26 -7.99 -1.13 2.75
N PRO A 27 -9.03 -0.78 3.53
CA PRO A 27 -9.99 0.24 3.12
C PRO A 27 -9.34 1.60 2.84
N SER A 28 -8.32 1.98 3.61
CA SER A 28 -7.54 3.20 3.43
C SER A 28 -6.67 3.13 2.18
N VAL A 29 -6.02 1.99 1.93
CA VAL A 29 -5.26 1.72 0.69
C VAL A 29 -6.15 1.88 -0.54
N HIS A 30 -7.33 1.26 -0.52
CA HIS A 30 -8.28 1.36 -1.64
C HIS A 30 -8.84 2.76 -1.81
N ALA A 31 -9.07 3.50 -0.71
CA ALA A 31 -9.51 4.89 -0.77
C ALA A 31 -8.45 5.79 -1.44
N LEU A 32 -7.17 5.61 -1.11
CA LEU A 32 -6.06 6.32 -1.75
C LEU A 32 -6.03 6.05 -3.26
N ALA A 33 -6.14 4.78 -3.67
CA ALA A 33 -6.15 4.42 -5.09
C ALA A 33 -7.34 5.03 -5.85
N ARG A 34 -8.53 5.05 -5.23
CA ARG A 34 -9.74 5.64 -5.84
C ARG A 34 -9.67 7.16 -5.93
N HIS A 35 -9.10 7.84 -4.92
CA HIS A 35 -9.02 9.31 -4.90
C HIS A 35 -7.91 9.83 -5.81
N HIS A 36 -6.80 9.10 -5.93
CA HIS A 36 -5.66 9.46 -6.78
C HIS A 36 -5.61 8.55 -8.01
N ARG A 37 -6.64 8.64 -8.87
CA ARG A 37 -6.72 7.83 -10.09
C ARG A 37 -5.47 8.06 -10.96
N GLY A 38 -4.78 6.97 -11.29
CA GLY A 38 -3.55 6.97 -12.09
C GLY A 38 -2.26 7.07 -11.28
N ALA A 39 -2.33 7.24 -9.96
CA ALA A 39 -1.14 7.17 -9.11
C ALA A 39 -0.61 5.73 -9.02
N ALA A 40 0.71 5.56 -9.05
CA ALA A 40 1.33 4.29 -8.68
C ALA A 40 1.30 4.15 -7.15
N LEU A 41 0.40 3.30 -6.64
CA LEU A 41 0.26 3.02 -5.22
C LEU A 41 1.07 1.76 -4.87
N ARG A 42 2.04 1.91 -3.98
CA ARG A 42 2.92 0.83 -3.55
C ARG A 42 2.78 0.61 -2.06
N VAL A 43 2.99 -0.62 -1.61
CA VAL A 43 2.91 -0.98 -0.19
C VAL A 43 4.23 -1.59 0.26
N LEU A 44 4.80 -1.06 1.33
CA LEU A 44 5.92 -1.64 2.06
C LEU A 44 5.36 -2.42 3.25
N THR A 45 5.62 -3.72 3.33
CA THR A 45 5.10 -4.59 4.40
C THR A 45 6.04 -5.74 4.76
N HIS A 46 5.70 -6.46 5.82
CA HIS A 46 6.34 -7.70 6.23
C HIS A 46 5.65 -8.93 5.62
N ALA A 47 6.36 -10.06 5.61
CA ALA A 47 5.70 -11.35 5.41
C ALA A 47 4.83 -11.71 6.64
N PRO A 48 3.67 -12.36 6.47
CA PRO A 48 3.10 -12.84 5.20
C PRO A 48 2.20 -11.82 4.47
N GLY A 49 2.13 -10.57 4.94
CA GLY A 49 1.23 -9.53 4.40
C GLY A 49 1.45 -9.27 2.91
N ASP A 50 2.69 -9.39 2.44
CA ASP A 50 3.02 -9.21 1.03
C ASP A 50 2.32 -10.23 0.10
N THR A 51 2.06 -11.45 0.59
CA THR A 51 1.35 -12.49 -0.18
C THR A 51 -0.10 -12.10 -0.42
N LEU A 52 -0.76 -11.47 0.56
CA LEU A 52 -2.13 -10.99 0.43
C LEU A 52 -2.19 -9.84 -0.59
N LEU A 53 -1.28 -8.89 -0.46
CA LEU A 53 -1.26 -7.66 -1.27
C LEU A 53 -0.85 -7.91 -2.73
N ARG A 54 -0.10 -8.98 -3.02
CA ARG A 54 0.31 -9.32 -4.40
C ARG A 54 -0.87 -9.53 -5.34
N PHE A 55 -2.05 -9.88 -4.81
CA PHE A 55 -3.27 -10.09 -5.58
C PHE A 55 -4.27 -8.94 -5.45
N ASP A 56 -3.93 -7.86 -4.74
CA ASP A 56 -4.80 -6.69 -4.60
C ASP A 56 -4.76 -5.83 -5.88
N PRO A 57 -5.89 -5.64 -6.57
CA PRO A 57 -5.92 -4.89 -7.84
C PRO A 57 -5.62 -3.38 -7.67
N TRP A 58 -5.67 -2.85 -6.45
CA TRP A 58 -5.39 -1.43 -6.17
C TRP A 58 -3.92 -1.17 -5.83
N VAL A 59 -3.11 -2.21 -5.67
CA VAL A 59 -1.70 -2.12 -5.33
C VAL A 59 -0.87 -2.38 -6.59
N THR A 60 -0.10 -1.38 -7.00
CA THR A 60 0.77 -1.45 -8.18
C THR A 60 2.02 -2.29 -7.92
N GLU A 61 2.57 -2.21 -6.71
CA GLU A 61 3.79 -2.94 -6.33
C GLU A 61 3.81 -3.19 -4.82
N VAL A 62 4.34 -4.34 -4.42
CA VAL A 62 4.53 -4.72 -3.02
C VAL A 62 6.02 -4.85 -2.74
N HIS A 63 6.52 -4.09 -1.77
CA HIS A 63 7.88 -4.20 -1.27
C HIS A 63 7.85 -4.97 0.06
N ARG A 64 8.47 -6.15 0.08
CA ARG A 64 8.69 -6.89 1.32
C ARG A 64 9.93 -6.35 2.03
N VAL A 65 9.83 -6.15 3.34
CA VAL A 65 10.98 -5.88 4.22
C VAL A 65 11.03 -6.84 5.40
N ALA A 66 12.24 -7.13 5.87
CA ALA A 66 12.45 -7.85 7.13
C ALA A 66 12.17 -6.91 8.32
N LYS A 67 11.75 -7.49 9.45
CA LYS A 67 11.72 -6.75 10.72
C LYS A 67 13.14 -6.37 11.11
N GLY A 68 13.32 -5.14 11.59
CA GLY A 68 14.58 -4.70 12.19
C GLY A 68 14.96 -5.58 13.38
N GLN A 69 16.26 -5.70 13.64
CA GLN A 69 16.75 -6.22 14.92
C GLN A 69 16.74 -5.06 15.93
N GLU A 70 16.28 -5.33 17.15
CA GLU A 70 16.35 -4.36 18.26
C GLU A 70 17.79 -4.16 18.76
#